data_AF-A0A095VQE9-F1
#
_entry.id   AF-A0A095VQE9-F1
#
_cell.length_a   1.000
_cell.length_b   1.000
_cell.length_c   1.000
_cell.angle_alpha   90.00
_cell.angle_beta   90.00
_cell.angle_gamma   90.00
#
_symmetry.space_group_name_H-M   'P 1'
#
loop_
_entity.id
_entity.type
_entity.pdbx_description
1 polymer ?
#
loop_
_entity_poly.entity_id
_entity_poly.type
_entity_poly.pdbx_seq_one_letter_code
_entity_poly.pdbx_strand_id
1 'polypeptide(L)'
;MAEDKHEQHQACMERFIELANTMKDEGIGVDVVSWSLMSASAVHASYTVAGNEGGLTASGIDKIAEAYKQNLAQLQALKQRQQ
;
A
#
# COMPACT_ATOMS: atom_id res chain seq x y z
N MET A 1 20.67 -11.85 -1.40
CA MET A 1 19.75 -11.73 -0.25
C MET A 1 19.00 -10.40 -0.20
N ALA A 2 19.51 -9.29 -0.76
CA ALA A 2 18.75 -8.04 -0.95
C ALA A 2 17.90 -8.05 -2.24
N GLU A 3 18.39 -8.66 -3.33
CA GLU A 3 17.61 -8.93 -4.55
C GLU A 3 16.32 -9.70 -4.26
N ASP A 4 16.40 -10.76 -3.46
CA ASP A 4 15.25 -11.58 -3.04
C ASP A 4 14.14 -10.75 -2.36
N LYS A 5 14.48 -9.75 -1.55
CA LYS A 5 13.48 -8.87 -0.91
C LYS A 5 12.82 -7.90 -1.88
N HIS A 6 13.58 -7.39 -2.85
CA HIS A 6 13.03 -6.50 -3.89
C HIS A 6 12.09 -7.26 -4.83
N GLU A 7 12.48 -8.47 -5.23
CA GLU A 7 11.65 -9.37 -6.04
C GLU A 7 10.38 -9.80 -5.30
N GLN A 8 10.51 -10.20 -4.03
CA GLN A 8 9.35 -10.52 -3.19
C GLN A 8 8.42 -9.32 -3.03
N HIS A 9 8.97 -8.12 -2.80
CA HIS A 9 8.17 -6.90 -2.71
C HIS A 9 7.39 -6.64 -4.02
N GLN A 10 8.07 -6.76 -5.17
CA GLN A 10 7.42 -6.56 -6.47
C GLN A 10 6.33 -7.60 -6.72
N ALA A 11 6.60 -8.88 -6.49
CA ALA A 11 5.62 -9.95 -6.66
C ALA A 11 4.40 -9.77 -5.74
N CYS A 12 4.61 -9.36 -4.49
CA CYS A 12 3.51 -9.05 -3.57
C CYS A 12 2.69 -7.84 -4.05
N MET A 13 3.35 -6.78 -4.53
CA MET A 13 2.69 -5.59 -5.07
C MET A 13 1.82 -5.95 -6.29
N GLU A 14 2.34 -6.73 -7.23
CA GLU A 14 1.61 -7.17 -8.43
C GLU A 14 0.33 -7.93 -8.05
N ARG A 15 0.39 -8.83 -7.06
CA ARG A 15 -0.78 -9.54 -6.56
C ARG A 15 -1.85 -8.63 -5.96
N PHE A 16 -1.47 -7.55 -5.27
CA PHE A 16 -2.44 -6.57 -4.77
C PHE A 16 -3.12 -5.82 -5.92
N ILE A 17 -2.39 -5.49 -6.98
CA ILE A 17 -2.93 -4.83 -8.16
C ILE A 17 -3.86 -5.76 -8.95
N GLU A 18 -3.48 -7.02 -9.12
CA GLU A 18 -4.35 -8.03 -9.76
C GLU A 18 -5.67 -8.17 -9.01
N LEU A 19 -5.63 -8.29 -7.68
CA LEU A 19 -6.84 -8.38 -6.87
C LEU A 19 -7.74 -7.14 -7.02
N ALA A 20 -7.14 -5.94 -7.03
CA ALA A 20 -7.88 -4.70 -7.26
C ALA A 20 -8.51 -4.65 -8.67
N ASN A 21 -7.82 -5.17 -9.69
CA ASN A 21 -8.36 -5.26 -11.05
C ASN A 21 -9.52 -6.25 -11.14
N THR A 22 -9.46 -7.39 -10.46
CA THR A 22 -10.59 -8.34 -10.40
C THR A 22 -11.85 -7.67 -9.84
N MET A 23 -11.72 -6.90 -8.76
CA MET A 23 -12.86 -6.16 -8.18
C MET A 23 -13.45 -5.15 -9.16
N LYS A 24 -12.60 -4.47 -9.93
CA LYS A 24 -13.05 -3.58 -11.01
C LYS A 24 -13.80 -4.36 -12.11
N ASP A 25 -13.28 -5.53 -12.51
CA ASP A 25 -13.89 -6.38 -13.54
C ASP A 25 -15.24 -6.97 -13.10
N GLU A 26 -15.46 -7.12 -11.79
CA GLU A 26 -16.75 -7.45 -11.18
C GLU A 26 -17.77 -6.29 -11.23
N GLY A 27 -17.38 -5.12 -11.75
CA GLY A 27 -18.23 -3.94 -11.90
C GLY A 27 -18.20 -2.99 -10.70
N ILE A 28 -17.28 -3.18 -9.75
CA ILE A 28 -17.09 -2.25 -8.63
C ILE A 28 -16.44 -0.97 -9.16
N GLY A 29 -16.95 0.19 -8.73
CA GLY A 29 -16.39 1.49 -9.07
C GLY A 29 -14.91 1.59 -8.71
N VAL A 30 -14.09 2.13 -9.62
CA VAL A 30 -12.63 2.28 -9.43
C VAL A 30 -12.31 3.13 -8.19
N ASP A 31 -13.16 4.12 -7.90
CA ASP A 31 -13.13 4.93 -6.69
C ASP A 31 -13.30 4.09 -5.42
N VAL A 32 -14.27 3.17 -5.42
CA VAL A 32 -14.54 2.24 -4.31
C VAL A 32 -13.38 1.26 -4.13
N VAL A 33 -12.85 0.69 -5.21
CA VAL A 33 -11.68 -0.20 -5.16
C VAL A 33 -10.46 0.53 -4.58
N SER A 34 -10.19 1.75 -5.06
CA SER A 34 -9.05 2.55 -4.60
C SER A 34 -9.18 2.92 -3.12
N TRP A 35 -10.38 3.33 -2.69
CA TRP A 35 -10.67 3.63 -1.29
C TRP A 35 -10.52 2.40 -0.38
N SER A 36 -10.97 1.25 -0.87
CA SER A 36 -10.88 -0.03 -0.15
C SER A 36 -9.42 -0.47 0.03
N LEU A 37 -8.60 -0.35 -1.02
CA LEU A 37 -7.17 -0.68 -0.95
C LEU A 37 -6.42 0.20 0.06
N MET A 38 -6.69 1.51 0.04
CA MET A 38 -6.12 2.45 1.02
C MET A 38 -6.53 2.08 2.45
N SER A 39 -7.82 1.79 2.67
CA SER A 39 -8.35 1.43 3.98
C SER A 39 -7.77 0.11 4.48
N ALA A 40 -7.66 -0.90 3.62
CA ALA A 40 -7.03 -2.19 3.93
C ALA A 40 -5.57 -2.02 4.34
N SER A 41 -4.81 -1.16 3.64
CA SER A 41 -3.43 -0.82 4.01
C SER A 41 -3.34 -0.19 5.40
N ALA A 42 -4.24 0.76 5.72
CA ALA A 42 -4.28 1.40 7.03
C ALA A 42 -4.63 0.40 8.16
N VAL A 43 -5.55 -0.52 7.91
CA VAL A 43 -5.91 -1.60 8.86
C VAL A 43 -4.71 -2.53 9.07
N HIS A 44 -4.03 -2.97 8.01
CA HIS A 44 -2.84 -3.80 8.10
C HIS A 44 -1.71 -3.11 8.88
N ALA A 45 -1.47 -1.82 8.63
CA ALA A 45 -0.47 -1.03 9.34
C ALA A 45 -0.82 -0.88 10.83
N SER A 46 -2.11 -0.71 11.15
CA SER A 46 -2.59 -0.64 12.53
C SER A 46 -2.29 -1.93 13.29
N TYR A 47 -2.57 -3.10 12.70
CA TYR A 47 -2.24 -4.39 13.33
C TYR A 47 -0.73 -4.61 13.49
N THR A 48 0.06 -4.17 12.50
CA THR A 48 1.52 -4.34 12.55
C THR A 48 2.16 -3.48 13.65
N VAL A 49 1.63 -2.28 13.90
CA VAL A 49 2.20 -1.31 14.85
C VAL A 49 1.60 -1.44 16.25
N ALA A 50 0.29 -1.62 16.36
CA ALA A 50 -0.42 -1.64 17.64
C ALA A 50 -0.80 -3.05 18.14
N GLY A 51 -0.56 -4.09 17.33
CA GLY A 51 -0.97 -5.46 17.68
C GLY A 51 -2.50 -5.59 17.80
N ASN A 52 -2.95 -6.53 18.63
CA ASN A 52 -4.38 -6.79 18.88
C ASN A 52 -5.05 -5.77 19.82
N GLU A 53 -4.28 -4.87 20.45
CA GLU A 53 -4.81 -3.93 21.47
C GLU A 53 -5.33 -2.60 20.87
N GLY A 54 -5.14 -2.40 19.57
CA GLY A 54 -5.93 -1.46 18.79
C GLY A 54 -5.32 -0.08 18.58
N GLY A 55 -5.81 0.56 17.51
CA GLY A 55 -5.67 1.98 17.19
C GLY A 55 -4.24 2.51 17.03
N LEU A 56 -3.93 3.06 15.85
CA LEU A 56 -2.74 3.92 15.74
C LEU A 56 -2.91 5.14 16.64
N THR A 57 -1.89 5.46 17.43
CA THR A 57 -1.81 6.77 18.09
C THR A 57 -1.73 7.88 17.04
N ALA A 58 -2.05 9.13 17.40
CA ALA A 58 -1.92 10.27 16.48
C ALA A 58 -0.52 10.34 15.83
N SER A 59 0.54 10.12 16.62
CA SER A 59 1.91 10.03 16.11
C SER A 59 2.13 8.85 15.17
N GLY A 60 1.46 7.72 15.39
CA GLY A 60 1.50 6.56 14.49
C GLY A 60 0.86 6.84 13.13
N ILE A 61 -0.27 7.56 13.13
CA ILE A 61 -0.94 8.01 11.90
C ILE A 61 0.01 8.90 11.09
N ASP A 62 0.60 9.91 11.72
CA ASP A 62 1.53 10.84 11.06
C ASP A 62 2.73 10.12 10.44
N LYS A 63 3.32 9.16 11.17
CA LYS A 63 4.45 8.36 10.68
C LYS A 63 4.09 7.54 9.45
N ILE A 64 2.92 6.91 9.43
CA ILE A 64 2.46 6.10 8.29
C ILE A 64 2.12 7.00 7.10
N ALA A 65 1.48 8.14 7.34
CA ALA A 65 1.18 9.11 6.29
C ALA A 65 2.47 9.64 5.63
N GLU A 66 3.49 9.99 6.42
CA GLU A 66 4.78 10.44 5.89
C GLU A 66 5.53 9.32 5.16
N ALA A 67 5.50 8.08 5.67
CA ALA A 67 6.09 6.93 4.98
C ALA A 67 5.41 6.68 3.62
N TYR A 68 4.08 6.78 3.55
CA TYR A 68 3.34 6.64 2.31
C TYR A 68 3.69 7.74 1.30
N LYS A 69 3.76 9.00 1.77
CA LYS A 69 4.18 10.14 0.96
C LYS A 69 5.60 9.97 0.39
N GLN A 70 6.53 9.50 1.20
CA GLN A 70 7.91 9.21 0.74
C GLN A 70 7.93 8.10 -0.30
N ASN A 71 7.19 7.01 -0.08
CA ASN A 71 7.11 5.92 -1.05
C ASN A 71 6.51 6.38 -2.39
N LEU A 72 5.42 7.15 -2.36
CA LEU A 72 4.84 7.76 -3.56
C LEU A 72 5.86 8.63 -4.31
N ALA A 73 6.59 9.49 -3.60
CA ALA A 73 7.61 10.34 -4.22
C ALA A 73 8.72 9.51 -4.89
N GLN A 74 9.18 8.44 -4.24
CA GLN A 74 10.18 7.52 -4.80
C GLN A 74 9.66 6.82 -6.06
N LEU A 75 8.43 6.33 -6.05
CA LEU A 75 7.80 5.69 -7.20
C LEU A 75 7.66 6.65 -8.38
N GLN A 76 7.26 7.90 -8.14
CA GLN A 76 7.18 8.92 -9.19
C GLN A 76 8.57 9.25 -9.76
N ALA A 77 9.57 9.40 -8.90
CA ALA A 77 10.95 9.65 -9.32
C ALA A 77 11.58 8.45 -10.08
N LEU A 78 11.16 7.22 -9.80
CA LEU A 78 11.55 6.03 -10.56
C LEU A 78 10.89 6.03 -11.94
N LYS A 79 9.57 6.29 -12.03
CA LYS A 79 8.87 6.40 -13.30
C LYS A 79 9.46 7.46 -14.22
N GLN A 80 9.84 8.63 -13.66
CA GLN A 80 10.48 9.70 -14.42
C GLN A 80 11.88 9.35 -14.94
N ARG A 81 12.62 8.46 -14.25
CA ARG A 81 13.95 8.01 -14.69
C ARG A 81 13.91 6.88 -15.73
N GLN A 82 12.77 6.21 -15.88
CA GLN A 82 12.53 5.15 -16.85
C GLN A 82 11.83 5.65 -18.13
N GLN A 83 11.47 6.93 -18.18
CA GLN A 83 11.03 7.65 -19.39
C GLN A 83 12.22 8.34 -20.06
#